data_AF-A0A6B0V7S0-F1
#
_entry.id   AF-A0A6B0V7S0-F1
#
_cell.length_a   1.000
_cell.length_b   1.000
_cell.length_c   1.000
_cell.angle_alpha   90.00
_cell.angle_beta   90.00
_cell.angle_gamma   90.00
#
_symmetry.space_group_name_H-M   'P 1'
#
loop_
_entity.id
_entity.type
_entity.pdbx_description
1 polymer ?
#
loop_
_entity_poly.entity_id
_entity_poly.type
_entity_poly.pdbx_seq_one_letter_code
_entity_poly.pdbx_strand_id
1 'polypeptide(L)'
;MTHFWSSVVLLCCLVTHSIGQKNKDFYTTVSTLSDLIHVEKQVKVDLLRYVERLRVVEDSILNFVQDRQPYDDLTSPSALSDYLKHPVHAFQLIKRMTAGLKTVEAQIKRMRKFDPLINIKSMRKQRLLPWDDDFQGLATSLVTLQDIYALDLHELTKGHLHTEIPRRRTIPGRLPLNAQDCLNISQVAQRQGMYELAVKWVEQAVAKAADEEPPSILKQELDSHHEAVVTKYDELLRTRGQMEPVQTHEVPVQDRTKQSADSEAQLFQEVLSEEQEDQNYKRLCR
;
A
#
# COMPACT_ATOMS: atom_id res chain seq x y z
N MET A 1 -53.63 -34.48 10.42
CA MET A 1 -53.19 -33.07 10.49
C MET A 1 -51.70 -32.93 10.88
N THR A 2 -50.83 -33.88 10.51
CA THR A 2 -49.40 -33.86 10.88
C THR A 2 -48.45 -33.77 9.67
N HIS A 3 -48.96 -33.95 8.44
CA HIS A 3 -48.15 -33.87 7.22
C HIS A 3 -48.05 -32.46 6.62
N PHE A 4 -48.98 -31.56 6.95
CA PHE A 4 -48.97 -30.19 6.42
C PHE A 4 -47.94 -29.28 7.11
N TRP A 5 -47.55 -29.60 8.35
CA TRP A 5 -46.59 -28.82 9.13
C TRP A 5 -45.13 -29.09 8.73
N SER A 6 -44.84 -30.31 8.25
CA SER A 6 -43.49 -30.69 7.81
C SER A 6 -43.10 -30.01 6.48
N SER A 7 -44.07 -29.83 5.57
CA SER A 7 -43.84 -29.19 4.27
C SER A 7 -43.56 -27.69 4.35
N VAL A 8 -44.10 -26.99 5.35
CA VAL A 8 -43.88 -25.55 5.55
C VAL A 8 -42.49 -25.28 6.13
N VAL A 9 -41.97 -26.17 6.98
CA VAL A 9 -40.61 -26.05 7.53
C VAL A 9 -39.55 -26.33 6.47
N LEU A 10 -39.80 -27.28 5.56
CA LEU A 10 -38.87 -27.59 4.46
C LEU A 10 -38.77 -26.46 3.43
N LEU A 11 -39.85 -25.70 3.21
CA LEU A 11 -39.87 -24.57 2.28
C LEU A 11 -39.21 -23.30 2.87
N CYS A 12 -39.20 -23.14 4.20
CA CYS A 12 -38.49 -22.04 4.88
C CYS A 12 -36.95 -22.21 4.87
N CYS A 13 -36.43 -23.42 4.68
CA CYS A 13 -34.98 -23.65 4.59
C CYS A 13 -34.39 -23.29 3.22
N LEU A 14 -35.19 -23.26 2.15
CA LEU A 14 -34.74 -22.95 0.78
C LEU A 14 -34.71 -21.44 0.46
N VAL A 15 -35.21 -20.60 1.37
CA VAL A 15 -35.09 -19.13 1.28
C VAL A 15 -34.28 -18.60 2.45
N THR A 16 -33.20 -19.32 2.81
CA THR A 16 -32.03 -18.61 3.33
C THR A 16 -31.34 -18.01 2.11
N HIS A 17 -31.84 -16.85 1.67
CA HIS A 17 -31.03 -15.95 0.87
C HIS A 17 -29.75 -15.78 1.68
N SER A 18 -28.68 -16.42 1.22
CA SER A 18 -27.35 -16.11 1.65
C SER A 18 -27.23 -14.62 1.35
N ILE A 19 -27.36 -13.78 2.38
CA ILE A 19 -26.76 -12.45 2.37
C ILE A 19 -25.26 -12.72 2.47
N GLY A 20 -24.73 -13.41 1.47
CA GLY A 20 -23.32 -13.38 1.19
C GLY A 20 -23.12 -11.96 0.74
N GLN A 21 -22.39 -11.17 1.53
CA GLN A 21 -21.60 -10.11 0.93
C GLN A 21 -20.93 -10.77 -0.28
N LYS A 22 -21.32 -10.36 -1.48
CA LYS A 22 -20.63 -10.77 -2.69
C LYS A 22 -19.19 -10.35 -2.43
N ASN A 23 -18.29 -11.31 -2.19
CA ASN A 23 -16.88 -11.02 -2.00
C ASN A 23 -16.42 -10.30 -3.26
N LYS A 24 -16.33 -8.97 -3.18
CA LYS A 24 -15.92 -8.12 -4.28
C LYS A 24 -14.41 -8.06 -4.21
N ASP A 25 -13.76 -8.93 -4.96
CA ASP A 25 -12.30 -8.98 -5.01
C ASP A 25 -11.82 -7.90 -5.99
N PHE A 26 -11.23 -6.83 -5.47
CA PHE A 26 -10.93 -5.63 -6.25
C PHE A 26 -9.92 -5.90 -7.38
N TYR A 27 -9.08 -6.91 -7.22
CA TYR A 27 -8.01 -7.28 -8.14
C TYR A 27 -8.46 -8.19 -9.30
N THR A 28 -9.72 -8.63 -9.33
CA THR A 28 -10.20 -9.62 -10.31
C THR A 28 -10.78 -9.01 -11.59
N THR A 29 -11.34 -7.79 -11.54
CA THR A 29 -11.99 -7.18 -12.72
C THR A 29 -11.61 -5.70 -12.90
N VAL A 30 -11.52 -5.29 -14.16
CA VAL A 30 -11.24 -3.89 -14.52
C VAL A 30 -12.40 -2.97 -14.15
N SER A 31 -13.65 -3.44 -14.22
CA SER A 31 -14.82 -2.63 -13.81
C SER A 31 -14.78 -2.30 -12.32
N THR A 32 -14.39 -3.24 -11.46
CA THR A 32 -14.25 -2.97 -10.02
C THR A 32 -13.13 -1.98 -9.70
N LEU A 33 -12.02 -2.01 -10.45
CA LEU A 33 -10.96 -1.01 -10.34
C LEU A 33 -11.40 0.36 -10.87
N SER A 34 -12.17 0.39 -11.95
CA SER A 34 -12.75 1.63 -12.49
C SER A 34 -13.70 2.30 -11.49
N ASP A 35 -14.57 1.51 -10.84
CA ASP A 35 -15.44 2.01 -9.77
C ASP A 35 -14.62 2.54 -8.58
N LEU A 36 -13.51 1.86 -8.23
CA LEU A 36 -12.63 2.28 -7.15
C LEU A 36 -12.02 3.67 -7.40
N ILE A 37 -11.70 4.01 -8.65
CA ILE A 37 -11.22 5.36 -9.01
C ILE A 37 -12.29 6.43 -8.70
N HIS A 38 -13.57 6.15 -8.92
CA HIS A 38 -14.65 7.08 -8.60
C HIS A 38 -14.80 7.26 -7.09
N VAL A 39 -14.69 6.15 -6.35
CA VAL A 39 -14.67 6.15 -4.88
C VAL A 39 -13.48 6.95 -4.36
N GLU A 40 -12.28 6.78 -4.92
CA GLU A 40 -11.07 7.52 -4.55
C GLU A 40 -11.28 9.04 -4.72
N LYS A 41 -11.88 9.46 -5.85
CA LYS A 41 -12.22 10.88 -6.09
C LYS A 41 -13.16 11.43 -5.02
N GLN A 42 -14.17 10.66 -4.62
CA GLN A 42 -15.10 11.07 -3.56
C GLN A 42 -14.39 11.22 -2.21
N VAL A 43 -13.52 10.26 -1.85
CA VAL A 43 -12.71 10.34 -0.62
C VAL A 43 -11.83 11.60 -0.64
N LYS A 44 -11.15 11.89 -1.76
CA LYS A 44 -10.34 13.10 -1.91
C LYS A 44 -11.15 14.38 -1.69
N VAL A 45 -12.35 14.48 -2.28
CA VAL A 45 -13.25 15.63 -2.09
C VAL A 45 -13.66 15.79 -0.62
N ASP A 46 -14.00 14.70 0.06
CA ASP A 46 -14.42 14.75 1.47
C ASP A 46 -13.26 15.15 2.40
N LEU A 47 -12.04 14.69 2.11
CA LEU A 47 -10.83 15.10 2.84
C LEU A 47 -10.48 16.56 2.59
N LEU A 48 -10.59 17.06 1.35
CA LEU A 48 -10.37 18.48 1.06
C LEU A 48 -11.36 19.36 1.82
N ARG A 49 -12.65 18.99 1.83
CA ARG A 49 -13.68 19.69 2.61
C ARG A 49 -13.38 19.67 4.11
N TYR A 50 -12.78 18.60 4.62
CA TYR A 50 -12.33 18.52 6.00
C TYR A 50 -11.21 19.51 6.30
N VAL A 51 -10.21 19.60 5.41
CA VAL A 51 -9.10 20.56 5.52
C VAL A 51 -9.60 22.00 5.48
N GLU A 52 -10.53 22.34 4.58
CA GLU A 52 -11.12 23.68 4.52
C GLU A 52 -11.80 24.06 5.84
N ARG A 53 -12.53 23.12 6.45
CA ARG A 53 -13.17 23.36 7.75
C ARG A 53 -12.16 23.48 8.89
N LEU A 54 -11.08 22.69 8.87
CA LEU A 54 -9.98 22.82 9.83
C LEU A 54 -9.38 24.22 9.79
N ARG A 55 -9.10 24.74 8.59
CA ARG A 55 -8.55 26.10 8.41
C ARG A 55 -9.47 27.18 8.98
N VAL A 56 -10.78 27.09 8.73
CA VAL A 56 -11.76 28.03 9.31
C VAL A 56 -11.72 28.03 10.84
N VAL A 57 -11.57 26.85 11.46
CA VAL A 57 -11.45 26.76 12.92
C VAL A 57 -10.12 27.30 13.40
N GLU A 58 -9.02 26.95 12.75
CA GLU A 58 -7.68 27.45 13.02
C GLU A 58 -7.65 28.98 12.98
N ASP A 59 -8.11 29.57 11.87
CA ASP A 59 -8.22 31.02 11.70
C ASP A 59 -9.08 31.65 12.79
N SER A 60 -10.23 31.05 13.13
CA SER A 60 -11.10 31.55 14.19
C SER A 60 -10.42 31.54 15.56
N ILE A 61 -9.62 30.53 15.85
CA ILE A 61 -8.88 30.42 17.12
C ILE A 61 -7.72 31.42 17.12
N LEU A 62 -6.92 31.46 16.05
CA LEU A 62 -5.78 32.36 15.93
C LEU A 62 -6.22 33.82 16.01
N ASN A 63 -7.28 34.21 15.29
CA ASN A 63 -7.82 35.57 15.38
C ASN A 63 -8.24 35.93 16.81
N PHE A 64 -8.87 35.00 17.54
CA PHE A 64 -9.24 35.26 18.93
C PHE A 64 -8.01 35.41 19.82
N VAL A 65 -7.01 34.54 19.69
CA VAL A 65 -5.79 34.54 20.52
C VAL A 65 -4.87 35.73 20.21
N GLN A 66 -4.73 36.10 18.94
CA GLN A 66 -3.83 37.16 18.48
C GLN A 66 -4.44 38.56 18.59
N ASP A 67 -5.75 38.68 18.78
CA ASP A 67 -6.44 39.95 19.06
C ASP A 67 -5.99 40.51 20.42
N ARG A 68 -4.87 41.25 20.40
CA ARG A 68 -4.27 41.85 21.58
C ARG A 68 -5.20 42.84 22.25
N GLN A 69 -5.23 42.77 23.57
CA GLN A 69 -6.04 43.61 24.42
C GLN A 69 -5.16 44.59 25.20
N PRO A 70 -5.65 45.80 25.52
CA PRO A 70 -4.87 46.78 26.28
C PRO A 70 -4.42 46.30 27.67
N TYR A 71 -5.06 45.27 28.20
CA TYR A 71 -4.74 44.66 29.49
C TYR A 71 -3.74 43.50 29.40
N ASP A 72 -3.33 43.07 28.21
CA ASP A 72 -2.39 41.94 28.05
C ASP A 72 -0.99 42.28 28.61
N ASP A 73 -0.61 43.56 28.58
CA ASP A 73 0.67 44.03 29.10
C ASP A 73 0.64 44.29 30.63
N LEU A 74 -0.53 44.17 31.28
CA LEU A 74 -0.69 44.42 32.71
C LEU A 74 -0.30 43.19 33.53
N THR A 75 0.91 43.18 34.10
CA THR A 75 1.42 42.03 34.87
C THR A 75 1.10 42.08 36.37
N SER A 76 0.79 43.26 36.92
CA SER A 76 0.55 43.40 38.37
C SER A 76 -0.96 43.32 38.72
N PRO A 77 -1.33 42.63 39.81
CA PRO A 77 -2.74 42.53 40.24
C PRO A 77 -3.41 43.89 40.53
N SER A 78 -2.64 44.86 41.05
CA SER A 78 -3.13 46.21 41.32
C SER A 78 -3.45 46.96 40.02
N ALA A 79 -2.57 46.92 39.02
CA ALA A 79 -2.81 47.56 37.73
C ALA A 79 -4.02 46.96 37.00
N LEU A 80 -4.20 45.63 37.08
CA LEU A 80 -5.38 44.97 36.53
C LEU A 80 -6.67 45.40 37.26
N SER A 81 -6.63 45.47 38.60
CA SER A 81 -7.76 45.93 39.40
C SER A 81 -8.14 47.37 39.06
N ASP A 82 -7.16 48.26 38.92
CA ASP A 82 -7.39 49.66 38.57
C ASP A 82 -7.97 49.81 37.16
N TYR A 83 -7.48 49.04 36.18
CA TYR A 83 -8.05 48.99 34.84
C TYR A 83 -9.52 48.53 34.85
N LEU A 84 -9.85 47.50 35.62
CA LEU A 84 -11.21 46.93 35.68
C LEU A 84 -12.21 47.77 36.48
N LYS A 85 -11.77 48.76 37.28
CA LYS A 85 -12.68 49.73 37.92
C LYS A 85 -13.44 50.58 36.91
N HIS A 86 -12.91 50.74 35.69
CA HIS A 86 -13.61 51.46 34.64
C HIS A 86 -14.70 50.56 34.02
N PRO A 87 -15.99 50.93 34.11
CA PRO A 87 -17.10 50.05 33.73
C PRO A 87 -17.09 49.64 32.26
N VAL A 88 -16.58 50.49 31.36
CA VAL A 88 -16.43 50.14 29.93
C VAL A 88 -15.37 49.06 29.72
N HIS A 89 -14.28 49.07 30.50
CA HIS A 89 -13.22 48.08 30.37
C HIS A 89 -13.70 46.71 30.85
N ALA A 90 -14.40 46.68 31.99
CA ALA A 90 -15.07 45.47 32.47
C ALA A 90 -16.11 44.94 31.45
N PHE A 91 -16.91 45.83 30.86
CA PHE A 91 -17.87 45.47 29.82
C PHE A 91 -17.20 44.83 28.60
N GLN A 92 -16.11 45.42 28.08
CA GLN A 92 -15.42 44.88 26.90
C GLN A 92 -14.82 43.49 27.17
N LEU A 93 -14.21 43.28 28.34
CA LEU A 93 -13.70 41.98 28.75
C LEU A 93 -14.83 40.93 28.80
N ILE A 94 -15.93 41.25 29.49
CA ILE A 94 -17.09 40.35 29.60
C ILE A 94 -17.67 40.05 28.21
N LYS A 95 -17.82 41.06 27.34
CA LYS A 95 -18.30 40.89 25.97
C LYS A 95 -17.39 39.96 25.16
N ARG A 96 -16.06 40.13 25.24
CA ARG A 96 -15.09 39.27 24.55
C ARG A 96 -15.15 37.83 25.04
N MET A 97 -15.21 37.62 26.37
CA MET A 97 -15.28 36.28 26.97
C MET A 97 -16.63 35.58 26.80
N THR A 98 -17.70 36.34 26.52
CA THR A 98 -19.02 35.77 26.26
C THR A 98 -19.28 35.64 24.77
N ALA A 99 -19.58 36.74 24.08
CA ALA A 99 -19.97 36.73 22.67
C ALA A 99 -18.79 36.39 21.74
N GLY A 100 -17.60 36.92 22.02
CA GLY A 100 -16.39 36.63 21.23
C GLY A 100 -16.03 35.16 21.28
N LEU A 101 -15.82 34.62 22.48
CA LEU A 101 -15.48 33.22 22.70
C LEU A 101 -16.56 32.25 22.18
N LYS A 102 -17.86 32.59 22.33
CA LYS A 102 -18.97 31.79 21.81
C LYS A 102 -18.89 31.55 20.29
N THR A 103 -18.32 32.49 19.54
CA THR A 103 -18.12 32.33 18.09
C THR A 103 -17.09 31.23 17.81
N VAL A 104 -15.95 31.26 18.53
CA VAL A 104 -14.91 30.23 18.44
C VAL A 104 -15.47 28.86 18.83
N GLU A 105 -16.20 28.78 19.95
CA GLU A 105 -16.85 27.54 20.38
C GLU A 105 -17.79 26.98 19.33
N ALA A 106 -18.57 27.84 18.66
CA ALA A 106 -19.52 27.41 17.64
C ALA A 106 -18.78 26.80 16.43
N GLN A 107 -17.64 27.36 16.01
CA GLN A 107 -16.85 26.79 14.93
C GLN A 107 -16.25 25.44 15.31
N ILE A 108 -15.68 25.32 16.52
CA ILE A 108 -15.18 24.04 17.05
C ILE A 108 -16.31 23.00 17.10
N LYS A 109 -17.49 23.38 17.60
CA LYS A 109 -18.66 22.47 17.68
C LYS A 109 -19.14 22.03 16.29
N ARG A 110 -19.15 22.92 15.29
CA ARG A 110 -19.50 22.58 13.90
C ARG A 110 -18.50 21.62 13.30
N MET A 111 -17.21 21.87 13.53
CA MET A 111 -16.13 20.99 13.05
C MET A 111 -16.27 19.57 13.60
N ARG A 112 -16.52 19.42 14.91
CA ARG A 112 -16.74 18.10 15.53
C ARG A 112 -17.92 17.31 14.95
N LYS A 113 -18.91 17.97 14.34
CA LYS A 113 -20.05 17.29 13.69
C LYS A 113 -19.70 16.74 12.31
N PHE A 114 -18.60 17.18 11.71
CA PHE A 114 -18.15 16.74 10.40
C PHE A 114 -16.89 15.89 10.56
N ASP A 115 -17.04 14.57 10.45
CA ASP A 115 -15.95 13.63 10.50
C ASP A 115 -15.93 12.77 9.21
N PRO A 116 -14.98 12.99 8.28
CA PRO A 116 -14.86 12.21 7.05
C PRO A 116 -14.59 10.73 7.33
N LEU A 117 -14.05 10.38 8.50
CA LEU A 117 -13.81 8.99 8.88
C LEU A 117 -15.11 8.20 9.02
N ILE A 118 -16.24 8.85 9.35
CA ILE A 118 -17.55 8.20 9.37
C ILE A 118 -17.90 7.72 7.95
N ASN A 119 -17.71 8.58 6.95
CA ASN A 119 -17.97 8.20 5.56
C ASN A 119 -17.02 7.10 5.09
N ILE A 120 -15.71 7.26 5.30
CA ILE A 120 -14.70 6.27 4.92
C ILE A 120 -14.98 4.90 5.57
N LYS A 121 -15.35 4.88 6.86
CA LYS A 121 -15.74 3.65 7.56
C LYS A 121 -17.00 3.03 6.95
N SER A 122 -18.00 3.84 6.59
CA SER A 122 -19.20 3.38 5.90
C SER A 122 -18.87 2.75 4.54
N MET A 123 -18.06 3.43 3.73
CA MET A 123 -17.60 2.94 2.43
C MET A 123 -16.86 1.60 2.55
N ARG A 124 -15.99 1.46 3.56
CA ARG A 124 -15.28 0.19 3.84
C ARG A 124 -16.23 -0.93 4.24
N LYS A 125 -17.25 -0.65 5.08
CA LYS A 125 -18.29 -1.63 5.46
C LYS A 125 -19.14 -2.06 4.26
N GLN A 126 -19.40 -1.14 3.34
CA GLN A 126 -20.15 -1.38 2.10
C GLN A 126 -19.29 -2.00 0.99
N ARG A 127 -18.03 -2.37 1.27
CA ARG A 127 -17.10 -2.95 0.27
C ARG A 127 -16.89 -2.06 -0.96
N LEU A 128 -16.92 -0.74 -0.76
CA LEU A 128 -16.57 0.25 -1.78
C LEU A 128 -15.06 0.55 -1.80
N LEU A 129 -14.36 0.23 -0.72
CA LEU A 129 -12.91 0.31 -0.58
C LEU A 129 -12.30 -1.09 -0.41
N PRO A 130 -11.05 -1.29 -0.85
CA PRO A 130 -10.33 -2.54 -0.64
C PRO A 130 -10.05 -2.80 0.85
N TRP A 131 -9.89 -4.08 1.18
CA TRP A 131 -9.42 -4.60 2.45
C TRP A 131 -8.00 -5.16 2.28
N ASP A 132 -7.37 -5.52 3.39
CA ASP A 132 -6.00 -6.04 3.39
C ASP A 132 -5.87 -7.33 2.56
N ASP A 133 -6.93 -8.15 2.51
CA ASP A 133 -6.98 -9.36 1.68
C ASP A 133 -6.96 -9.07 0.18
N ASP A 134 -7.49 -7.91 -0.28
CA ASP A 134 -7.38 -7.53 -1.69
C ASP A 134 -5.93 -7.23 -2.07
N PHE A 135 -5.20 -6.59 -1.16
CA PHE A 135 -3.78 -6.31 -1.38
C PHE A 135 -2.98 -7.61 -1.42
N GLN A 136 -3.27 -8.55 -0.52
CA GLN A 136 -2.65 -9.88 -0.54
C GLN A 136 -2.96 -10.62 -1.84
N GLY A 137 -4.22 -10.61 -2.29
CA GLY A 137 -4.63 -11.23 -3.56
C GLY A 137 -3.97 -10.59 -4.77
N LEU A 138 -3.85 -9.26 -4.80
CA LEU A 138 -3.16 -8.51 -5.85
C LEU A 138 -1.67 -8.84 -5.90
N ALA A 139 -0.97 -8.77 -4.77
CA ALA A 139 0.46 -9.06 -4.69
C ALA A 139 0.75 -10.52 -5.03
N THR A 140 -0.08 -11.47 -4.56
CA THR A 140 0.02 -12.88 -4.95
C THR A 140 -0.14 -13.04 -6.45
N SER A 141 -1.18 -12.44 -7.04
CA SER A 141 -1.42 -12.51 -8.49
C SER A 141 -0.25 -11.92 -9.29
N LEU A 142 0.35 -10.82 -8.83
CA LEU A 142 1.50 -10.20 -9.48
C LEU A 142 2.73 -11.12 -9.46
N VAL A 143 3.03 -11.72 -8.31
CA VAL A 143 4.13 -12.69 -8.15
C VAL A 143 3.90 -13.93 -9.01
N THR A 144 2.66 -14.44 -9.05
CA THR A 144 2.29 -15.57 -9.90
C THR A 144 2.42 -15.24 -11.39
N LEU A 145 2.03 -14.03 -11.83
CA LEU A 145 2.24 -13.59 -13.21
C LEU A 145 3.72 -13.45 -13.56
N GLN A 146 4.53 -12.92 -12.63
CA GLN A 146 5.98 -12.84 -12.80
C GLN A 146 6.57 -14.23 -13.06
N ASP A 147 6.17 -15.23 -12.25
CA ASP A 147 6.68 -16.60 -12.36
C ASP A 147 6.21 -17.29 -13.65
N ILE A 148 4.89 -17.30 -13.92
CA ILE A 148 4.30 -18.01 -15.07
C ILE A 148 4.81 -17.46 -16.41
N TYR A 149 4.99 -16.14 -16.51
CA TYR A 149 5.38 -15.49 -17.75
C TYR A 149 6.86 -15.10 -17.81
N ALA A 150 7.65 -15.54 -16.82
CA ALA A 150 9.06 -15.19 -16.67
C ALA A 150 9.30 -13.68 -16.89
N LEU A 151 8.52 -12.85 -16.19
CA LEU A 151 8.62 -11.40 -16.33
C LEU A 151 9.95 -10.92 -15.75
N ASP A 152 10.61 -10.01 -16.45
CA ASP A 152 11.80 -9.32 -15.94
C ASP A 152 11.40 -8.50 -14.71
N LEU A 153 11.94 -8.88 -13.55
CA LEU A 153 11.63 -8.25 -12.27
C LEU A 153 12.09 -6.79 -12.23
N HIS A 154 13.24 -6.49 -12.81
CA HIS A 154 13.78 -5.14 -12.82
C HIS A 154 12.88 -4.20 -13.65
N GLU A 155 12.48 -4.62 -14.86
CA GLU A 155 11.52 -3.87 -15.67
C GLU A 155 10.14 -3.80 -15.01
N LEU A 156 9.70 -4.88 -14.35
CA LEU A 156 8.45 -4.90 -13.59
C LEU A 156 8.42 -3.83 -12.50
N THR A 157 9.52 -3.66 -11.75
CA THR A 157 9.62 -2.63 -10.71
C THR A 157 9.76 -1.21 -11.24
N LYS A 158 10.15 -1.03 -12.52
CA LYS A 158 10.02 0.25 -13.23
C LYS A 158 8.59 0.51 -13.74
N GLY A 159 7.70 -0.46 -13.56
CA GLY A 159 6.33 -0.40 -14.03
C GLY A 159 6.20 -0.83 -15.49
N HIS A 160 7.07 -1.68 -16.01
CA HIS A 160 7.00 -2.19 -17.38
C HIS A 160 6.82 -3.71 -17.37
N LEU A 161 5.92 -4.23 -18.21
CA LEU A 161 5.82 -5.68 -18.40
C LEU A 161 6.74 -6.09 -19.54
N HIS A 162 7.90 -6.63 -19.22
CA HIS A 162 8.82 -7.20 -20.18
C HIS A 162 8.86 -8.72 -20.04
N THR A 163 8.68 -9.44 -21.16
CA THR A 163 8.80 -10.90 -21.23
C THR A 163 9.59 -11.29 -22.47
N GLU A 164 10.48 -12.27 -22.31
CA GLU A 164 11.31 -12.77 -23.41
C GLU A 164 10.52 -13.67 -24.37
N ILE A 165 9.48 -14.36 -23.87
CA ILE A 165 8.73 -15.39 -24.60
C ILE A 165 7.30 -14.90 -24.86
N PRO A 166 6.73 -15.05 -26.08
CA PRO A 166 7.31 -15.59 -27.31
C PRO A 166 7.85 -14.52 -28.27
N ARG A 167 7.87 -13.22 -27.91
CA ARG A 167 8.14 -12.12 -28.86
C ARG A 167 8.93 -10.92 -28.30
N ARG A 168 9.72 -11.07 -27.21
CA ARG A 168 10.47 -9.95 -26.57
C ARG A 168 9.68 -8.64 -26.59
N ARG A 169 8.54 -8.63 -25.89
CA ARG A 169 7.61 -7.49 -25.90
C ARG A 169 7.68 -6.75 -24.57
N THR A 170 7.85 -5.43 -24.64
CA THR A 170 7.69 -4.54 -23.49
C THR A 170 6.34 -3.83 -23.60
N ILE A 171 5.52 -3.94 -22.55
CA ILE A 171 4.30 -3.15 -22.39
C ILE A 171 4.62 -2.07 -21.34
N PRO A 172 4.72 -0.79 -21.72
CA PRO A 172 5.07 0.27 -20.79
C PRO A 172 3.89 0.61 -19.88
N GLY A 173 4.12 0.57 -18.57
CA GLY A 173 3.29 1.24 -17.57
C GLY A 173 3.89 2.57 -17.14
N ARG A 174 3.27 3.22 -16.15
CA ARG A 174 3.54 4.61 -15.76
C ARG A 174 3.89 4.80 -14.29
N LEU A 175 3.80 3.75 -13.48
CA LEU A 175 3.99 3.80 -12.04
C LEU A 175 5.06 2.80 -11.64
N PRO A 176 6.27 3.24 -11.28
CA PRO A 176 7.29 2.37 -10.73
C PRO A 176 6.91 1.95 -9.30
N LEU A 177 7.42 0.81 -8.86
CA LEU A 177 7.37 0.35 -7.48
C LEU A 177 8.58 0.90 -6.72
N ASN A 178 8.39 1.31 -5.47
CA ASN A 178 9.48 1.69 -4.56
C ASN A 178 9.99 0.46 -3.74
N ALA A 179 10.99 0.66 -2.90
CA ALA A 179 11.57 -0.40 -2.06
C ALA A 179 10.56 -0.96 -1.05
N GLN A 180 9.73 -0.11 -0.42
CA GLN A 180 8.65 -0.55 0.46
C GLN A 180 7.63 -1.43 -0.27
N ASP A 181 7.24 -1.09 -1.50
CA ASP A 181 6.32 -1.88 -2.32
C ASP A 181 6.91 -3.27 -2.61
N CYS A 182 8.20 -3.33 -2.97
CA CYS A 182 8.91 -4.58 -3.22
C CYS A 182 9.00 -5.45 -1.95
N LEU A 183 9.24 -4.85 -0.78
CA LEU A 183 9.20 -5.56 0.48
C LEU A 183 7.80 -6.12 0.77
N ASN A 184 6.76 -5.32 0.61
CA ASN A 184 5.38 -5.74 0.86
C ASN A 184 5.01 -6.95 -0.02
N ILE A 185 5.45 -6.95 -1.29
CA ILE A 185 5.26 -8.08 -2.21
C ILE A 185 6.05 -9.32 -1.73
N SER A 186 7.31 -9.16 -1.30
CA SER A 186 8.11 -10.24 -0.72
C SER A 186 7.43 -10.87 0.51
N GLN A 187 6.90 -10.06 1.43
CA GLN A 187 6.18 -10.52 2.62
C GLN A 187 4.92 -11.31 2.26
N VAL A 188 4.19 -10.89 1.23
CA VAL A 188 3.04 -11.67 0.73
C VAL A 188 3.51 -12.98 0.11
N ALA A 189 4.54 -12.97 -0.74
CA ALA A 189 5.09 -14.17 -1.35
C ALA A 189 5.56 -15.20 -0.31
N GLN A 190 6.25 -14.74 0.75
CA GLN A 190 6.66 -15.59 1.86
C GLN A 190 5.46 -16.22 2.57
N ARG A 191 4.42 -15.42 2.89
CA ARG A 191 3.19 -15.93 3.54
C ARG A 191 2.46 -16.97 2.69
N GLN A 192 2.55 -16.86 1.36
CA GLN A 192 2.01 -17.83 0.41
C GLN A 192 2.92 -19.04 0.16
N GLY A 193 4.08 -19.12 0.82
CA GLY A 193 5.03 -20.22 0.66
C GLY A 193 5.86 -20.16 -0.62
N MET A 194 5.81 -19.04 -1.37
CA MET A 194 6.60 -18.81 -2.58
C MET A 194 8.00 -18.27 -2.22
N TYR A 195 8.77 -19.04 -1.45
CA TYR A 195 10.01 -18.56 -0.83
C TYR A 195 11.08 -18.10 -1.83
N GLU A 196 11.24 -18.78 -2.96
CA GLU A 196 12.19 -18.36 -3.99
C GLU A 196 11.84 -16.96 -4.54
N LEU A 197 10.57 -16.74 -4.86
CA LEU A 197 10.09 -15.45 -5.37
C LEU A 197 10.18 -14.39 -4.26
N ALA A 198 9.88 -14.76 -3.01
CA ALA A 198 10.04 -13.87 -1.87
C ALA A 198 11.48 -13.35 -1.73
N VAL A 199 12.50 -14.21 -1.91
CA VAL A 199 13.92 -13.83 -1.94
C VAL A 199 14.17 -12.81 -3.06
N LYS A 200 13.77 -13.13 -4.30
CA LYS A 200 13.98 -12.22 -5.46
C LYS A 200 13.38 -10.83 -5.21
N TRP A 201 12.18 -10.76 -4.65
CA TRP A 201 11.51 -9.49 -4.35
C TRP A 201 12.17 -8.68 -3.23
N VAL A 202 12.71 -9.33 -2.19
CA VAL A 202 13.43 -8.60 -1.12
C VAL A 202 14.81 -8.15 -1.57
N GLU A 203 15.52 -8.94 -2.39
CA GLU A 203 16.79 -8.51 -3.01
C GLU A 203 16.55 -7.29 -3.92
N GLN A 204 15.46 -7.30 -4.69
CA GLN A 204 15.07 -6.14 -5.49
C GLN A 204 14.71 -4.94 -4.60
N ALA A 205 14.06 -5.15 -3.45
CA ALA A 205 13.80 -4.09 -2.49
C ALA A 205 15.10 -3.48 -1.94
N VAL A 206 16.11 -4.29 -1.64
CA VAL A 206 17.45 -3.84 -1.22
C VAL A 206 18.12 -3.00 -2.30
N ALA A 207 18.11 -3.47 -3.55
CA ALA A 207 18.64 -2.70 -4.68
C ALA A 207 17.92 -1.35 -4.83
N LYS A 208 16.59 -1.34 -4.77
CA LYS A 208 15.80 -0.10 -4.86
C LYS A 208 16.07 0.87 -3.71
N ALA A 209 16.19 0.37 -2.48
CA ALA A 209 16.45 1.20 -1.31
C ALA A 209 17.81 1.91 -1.39
N ALA A 210 18.78 1.33 -2.10
CA ALA A 210 20.08 1.96 -2.35
C ALA A 210 20.00 3.12 -3.35
N ASP A 211 19.04 3.08 -4.29
CA ASP A 211 18.84 4.10 -5.33
C ASP A 211 17.82 5.19 -4.93
N GLU A 212 17.12 5.04 -3.80
CA GLU A 212 16.06 5.94 -3.36
C GLU A 212 16.54 7.08 -2.44
N GLU A 213 16.19 8.32 -2.81
CA GLU A 213 16.42 9.51 -1.98
C GLU A 213 15.12 10.32 -1.77
N PRO A 214 14.57 10.39 -0.54
CA PRO A 214 14.92 9.60 0.65
C PRO A 214 14.47 8.13 0.53
N PRO A 215 15.07 7.21 1.31
CA PRO A 215 14.68 5.80 1.29
C PRO A 215 13.22 5.64 1.76
N SER A 216 12.43 4.84 1.02
CA SER A 216 11.03 4.57 1.38
C SER A 216 10.87 3.65 2.58
N ILE A 217 11.94 2.97 3.00
CA ILE A 217 11.95 2.00 4.09
C ILE A 217 13.20 2.14 4.97
N LEU A 218 13.06 1.82 6.26
CA LEU A 218 14.18 1.72 7.19
C LEU A 218 15.05 0.51 6.87
N LYS A 219 16.36 0.73 6.76
CA LYS A 219 17.34 -0.33 6.49
C LYS A 219 17.22 -1.52 7.45
N GLN A 220 16.99 -1.27 8.74
CA GLN A 220 16.84 -2.33 9.74
C GLN A 220 15.65 -3.25 9.47
N GLU A 221 14.51 -2.71 9.04
CA GLU A 221 13.31 -3.51 8.73
C GLU A 221 13.57 -4.39 7.51
N LEU A 222 14.21 -3.81 6.49
CA LEU A 222 14.55 -4.49 5.26
C LEU A 222 15.57 -5.63 5.49
N ASP A 223 16.65 -5.36 6.22
CA ASP A 223 17.68 -6.34 6.55
C ASP A 223 17.10 -7.51 7.36
N SER A 224 16.24 -7.20 8.35
CA SER A 224 15.60 -8.22 9.18
C SER A 224 14.70 -9.16 8.37
N HIS A 225 13.91 -8.63 7.42
CA HIS A 225 13.07 -9.47 6.57
C HIS A 225 13.89 -10.26 5.55
N HIS A 226 14.91 -9.63 4.97
CA HIS A 226 15.83 -10.28 4.03
C HIS A 226 16.49 -11.52 4.66
N GLU A 227 17.06 -11.37 5.85
CA GLU A 227 17.69 -12.47 6.58
C GLU A 227 16.67 -13.60 6.88
N ALA A 228 15.47 -13.25 7.32
CA ALA A 228 14.42 -14.21 7.67
C ALA A 228 13.96 -15.04 6.45
N VAL A 229 13.76 -14.39 5.30
CA VAL A 229 13.31 -15.06 4.06
C VAL A 229 14.41 -15.94 3.49
N VAL A 230 15.65 -15.44 3.41
CA VAL A 230 16.79 -16.21 2.90
C VAL A 230 17.06 -17.44 3.76
N THR A 231 17.09 -17.27 5.09
CA THR A 231 17.28 -18.40 6.03
C THR A 231 16.20 -19.47 5.82
N LYS A 232 14.94 -19.05 5.65
CA LYS A 232 13.84 -19.99 5.46
C LYS A 232 13.93 -20.71 4.11
N TYR A 233 14.33 -20.01 3.06
CA TYR A 233 14.54 -20.60 1.73
C TYR A 233 15.69 -21.62 1.75
N ASP A 234 16.81 -21.30 2.38
CA ASP A 234 17.96 -22.21 2.51
C ASP A 234 17.61 -23.47 3.32
N GLU A 235 16.80 -23.35 4.38
CA GLU A 235 16.27 -24.50 5.14
C GLU A 235 15.45 -25.43 4.24
N LEU A 236 14.62 -24.88 3.36
CA LEU A 236 13.79 -25.66 2.43
C LEU A 236 14.61 -26.34 1.34
N LEU A 237 15.64 -25.68 0.82
CA LEU A 237 16.56 -26.30 -0.13
C LEU A 237 17.29 -27.50 0.48
N ARG A 238 17.73 -27.38 1.74
CA ARG A 238 18.40 -28.48 2.46
C ARG A 238 17.48 -29.67 2.69
N THR A 239 16.21 -29.44 3.02
CA THR A 239 15.24 -30.52 3.22
C THR A 239 14.84 -31.19 1.91
N ARG A 240 14.68 -30.42 0.82
CA ARG A 240 14.40 -30.95 -0.53
C ARG A 240 15.57 -31.76 -1.08
N GLY A 241 16.81 -31.30 -0.91
CA GLY A 241 18.01 -32.02 -1.36
C GLY A 241 18.24 -33.38 -0.67
N GLN A 242 17.52 -33.66 0.44
CA GLN A 242 17.52 -34.95 1.11
C GLN A 242 16.46 -35.93 0.55
N MET A 243 15.53 -35.47 -0.29
CA MET A 243 14.47 -36.27 -0.95
C MET A 243 14.68 -36.31 -2.48
N GLU A 244 15.67 -37.07 -2.95
CA GLU A 244 15.96 -37.41 -4.37
C GLU A 244 16.18 -36.28 -5.41
N PRO A 245 17.00 -36.50 -6.45
CA PRO A 245 17.39 -35.45 -7.40
C PRO A 245 16.29 -35.23 -8.45
N VAL A 246 15.40 -34.28 -8.22
CA VAL A 246 14.60 -33.67 -9.29
C VAL A 246 15.51 -32.70 -10.05
N GLN A 247 15.65 -32.88 -11.36
CA GLN A 247 16.35 -31.96 -12.25
C GLN A 247 15.56 -30.67 -12.41
N THR A 248 15.63 -29.77 -11.43
CA THR A 248 15.41 -28.34 -11.63
C THR A 248 16.72 -27.63 -11.33
N HIS A 249 17.14 -26.73 -12.22
CA HIS A 249 18.32 -25.88 -12.07
C HIS A 249 18.10 -24.87 -10.92
N GLU A 250 18.00 -25.35 -9.69
CA GLU A 250 17.84 -24.55 -8.48
C GLU A 250 19.19 -24.50 -7.75
N VAL A 251 19.79 -23.31 -7.69
CA VAL A 251 21.09 -23.07 -7.06
C VAL A 251 20.88 -22.20 -5.81
N PRO A 252 21.50 -22.54 -4.65
CA PRO A 252 21.47 -21.73 -3.43
C PRO A 252 21.90 -20.28 -3.68
N VAL A 253 21.34 -19.33 -2.92
CA VAL A 253 21.56 -17.88 -3.13
C VAL A 253 23.05 -17.52 -3.10
N GLN A 254 23.82 -18.12 -2.19
CA GLN A 254 25.28 -17.90 -2.07
C GLN A 254 26.07 -18.32 -3.33
N ASP A 255 25.56 -19.30 -4.08
CA ASP A 255 26.21 -19.82 -5.28
C ASP A 255 25.81 -19.02 -6.54
N ARG A 256 24.67 -18.31 -6.52
CA ARG A 256 24.25 -17.41 -7.62
C ARG A 256 25.21 -16.23 -7.79
N THR A 257 25.69 -15.67 -6.69
CA THR A 257 26.71 -14.60 -6.71
C THR A 257 28.04 -15.05 -7.33
N LYS A 258 28.40 -16.34 -7.20
CA LYS A 258 29.61 -16.89 -7.84
C LYS A 258 29.39 -17.20 -9.32
N GLN A 259 28.26 -17.82 -9.66
CA GLN A 259 27.91 -18.10 -11.06
C GLN A 259 27.74 -16.83 -11.92
N SER A 260 27.22 -15.75 -11.35
CA SER A 260 27.11 -14.47 -12.07
C SER A 260 28.49 -13.93 -12.47
N ALA A 261 29.49 -14.05 -11.59
CA ALA A 261 30.86 -13.60 -11.87
C ALA A 261 31.56 -14.49 -12.90
N ASP A 262 31.35 -15.81 -12.85
CA ASP A 262 31.91 -16.77 -13.80
C ASP A 262 31.26 -16.68 -15.20
N SER A 263 29.96 -16.39 -15.26
CA SER A 263 29.21 -16.25 -16.52
C SER A 263 29.55 -14.95 -17.24
N GLU A 264 29.78 -13.86 -16.50
CA GLU A 264 30.29 -12.60 -17.06
C GLU A 264 31.66 -12.80 -17.71
N ALA A 265 32.54 -13.59 -17.09
CA ALA A 265 33.87 -13.88 -17.64
C ALA A 265 33.83 -14.75 -18.93
N GLN A 266 32.88 -15.68 -19.04
CA GLN A 266 32.73 -16.54 -20.23
C GLN A 266 32.09 -15.81 -21.42
N LEU A 267 31.15 -14.89 -21.18
CA LEU A 267 30.46 -14.13 -22.23
C LEU A 267 31.38 -13.23 -23.07
N PHE A 268 32.53 -12.84 -22.54
CA PHE A 268 33.51 -12.02 -23.27
C PHE A 268 34.57 -12.82 -24.04
N GLN A 269 34.49 -14.16 -24.05
CA GLN A 269 35.55 -14.99 -24.61
C GLN A 269 35.12 -15.91 -25.76
N GLU A 270 33.82 -15.99 -26.06
CA GLU A 270 33.31 -16.88 -27.11
C GLU A 270 32.98 -16.10 -28.40
N VAL A 271 33.99 -15.95 -29.27
CA VAL A 271 33.81 -15.54 -30.67
C VAL A 271 33.59 -16.81 -31.49
N LEU A 272 32.35 -17.08 -31.88
CA LEU A 272 32.01 -18.21 -32.76
C LEU A 272 32.45 -17.90 -34.19
N SER A 273 32.96 -18.90 -34.91
CA SER A 273 33.29 -18.75 -36.34
C SER A 273 32.02 -18.83 -37.19
N GLU A 274 31.97 -18.09 -38.32
CA GLU A 274 30.81 -18.03 -39.24
C GLU A 274 30.31 -19.43 -39.68
N GLU A 275 31.22 -20.41 -39.73
CA GLU A 275 30.90 -21.79 -40.10
C GLU A 275 30.09 -22.54 -39.02
N GLN A 276 30.29 -22.19 -37.75
CA GLN A 276 29.52 -22.74 -36.63
C GLN A 276 28.12 -22.12 -36.54
N GLU A 277 27.97 -20.85 -36.90
CA GLU A 277 26.68 -20.17 -36.97
C GLU A 277 25.78 -20.78 -38.06
N ASP A 278 26.32 -21.02 -39.26
CA ASP A 278 25.54 -21.59 -40.37
C ASP A 278 25.10 -23.04 -40.10
N GLN A 279 25.94 -23.82 -39.40
CA GLN A 279 25.57 -25.17 -38.96
C GLN A 279 24.51 -25.17 -37.85
N ASN A 280 24.56 -24.22 -36.92
CA ASN A 280 23.52 -24.09 -35.89
C ASN A 280 22.19 -23.65 -36.50
N TYR A 281 22.22 -22.71 -37.45
CA TYR A 281 21.02 -22.27 -38.18
C TYR A 281 20.35 -23.43 -38.93
N LYS A 282 21.13 -24.27 -39.63
CA LYS A 282 20.62 -25.46 -40.34
C LYS A 282 20.01 -26.52 -39.43
N ARG A 283 20.42 -26.59 -38.15
CA ARG A 283 19.86 -27.54 -37.17
C ARG A 283 18.52 -27.06 -36.60
N LEU A 284 18.29 -25.75 -36.53
CA LEU A 284 17.06 -25.14 -36.02
C LEU A 284 15.88 -25.20 -37.01
N CYS A 285 16.16 -25.39 -38.30
CA CYS A 285 15.14 -25.44 -39.35
C CYS A 285 14.69 -26.86 -39.75
N ARG A 286 14.88 -27.88 -38.88
CA ARG A 286 14.39 -29.25 -39.09
C ARG A 286 13.21 -29.58 -38.18
#